data_AF-B2MWC2-F1
#
_entry.id   AF-B2MWC2-F1
#
_cell.length_a   1.000
_cell.length_b   1.000
_cell.length_c   1.000
_cell.angle_alpha   90.00
_cell.angle_beta   90.00
_cell.angle_gamma   90.00
#
_symmetry.space_group_name_H-M   'P 1'
#
loop_
_entity.id
_entity.type
_entity.pdbx_description
1 polymer ?
#
loop_
_entity_poly.entity_id
_entity_poly.type
_entity_poly.pdbx_seq_one_letter_code
_entity_poly.pdbx_strand_id
1 'polypeptide(L)'
;GSGSTVAELMESASISLKQAEKNWADYEALPRDPRQSTAAAAEIKRNYDIYHNALAELIQLLGAGKINEFFDQPTQGYQDGFEKQYVAYMEQNDRLHDIAVSDNNASYSQAMWILVGVMIVVLAVIFAVWFGIKASLVAPMNRLIDSIRHIAGGDLVKPIEVDGSNEMGQLAESLRHMQGELMRTVGDV
;
A
#
# COMPACT_ATOMS: atom_id res chain seq x y z
N GLY A 1 -8.29 7.82 59.98
CA GLY A 1 -7.76 7.41 58.67
C GLY A 1 -6.38 6.87 58.90
N SER A 2 -6.24 5.55 58.91
CA SER A 2 -4.94 4.90 59.05
C SER A 2 -4.22 5.00 57.70
N GLY A 3 -3.22 5.88 57.62
CA GLY A 3 -2.27 5.84 56.52
C GLY A 3 -1.60 4.47 56.47
N SER A 4 -1.23 4.03 55.26
CA SER A 4 -0.51 2.78 55.08
C SER A 4 0.73 2.73 55.96
N THR A 5 0.99 1.57 56.56
CA THR A 5 2.20 1.39 57.38
C THR A 5 3.45 1.36 56.49
N VAL A 6 4.62 1.66 57.06
CA VAL A 6 5.90 1.54 56.34
C VAL A 6 6.08 0.15 55.74
N ALA A 7 5.65 -0.90 56.45
CA ALA A 7 5.70 -2.27 55.96
C ALA A 7 4.82 -2.51 54.73
N GLU A 8 3.59 -1.98 54.70
CA GLU A 8 2.69 -2.08 53.54
C GLU A 8 3.25 -1.33 52.32
N LEU A 9 3.87 -0.16 52.53
CA LEU A 9 4.49 0.61 51.45
C LEU A 9 5.72 -0.12 50.88
N MET A 10 6.53 -0.76 51.73
CA MET A 10 7.66 -1.58 51.29
C MET A 10 7.21 -2.81 50.50
N GLU A 11 6.15 -3.48 50.94
CA GLU A 11 5.59 -4.63 50.24
C GLU A 11 5.09 -4.22 48.85
N SER A 12 4.34 -3.11 48.77
CA SER A 12 3.89 -2.53 47.51
C SER A 12 5.05 -2.15 46.57
N ALA A 13 6.10 -1.52 47.10
CA ALA A 13 7.30 -1.18 46.34
C ALA A 13 8.01 -2.44 45.81
N SER A 14 8.10 -3.49 46.62
CA SER A 14 8.71 -4.77 46.24
C SER A 14 7.91 -5.48 45.14
N ILE A 15 6.58 -5.45 45.22
CA ILE A 15 5.70 -6.00 44.17
C ILE A 15 5.88 -5.21 42.86
N SER A 16 5.91 -3.89 42.95
CA SER A 16 6.09 -3.01 41.80
C SER A 16 7.43 -3.23 41.12
N LEU A 17 8.50 -3.42 41.89
CA LEU A 17 9.83 -3.73 41.37
C LEU A 17 9.85 -5.09 40.64
N LYS A 18 9.26 -6.13 41.22
CA LYS A 18 9.10 -7.44 40.56
C LYS A 18 8.31 -7.37 39.26
N GLN A 19 7.28 -6.52 39.20
CA GLN A 19 6.53 -6.30 37.97
C GLN A 19 7.40 -5.61 36.91
N ALA A 20 8.26 -4.66 37.32
CA ALA A 20 9.22 -4.02 36.43
C ALA A 20 10.27 -5.02 35.91
N GLU A 21 10.79 -5.92 36.75
CA GLU A 21 11.69 -7.01 36.35
C GLU A 21 11.05 -7.91 35.29
N LYS A 22 9.78 -8.29 35.48
CA LYS A 22 9.03 -9.08 34.51
C LYS A 22 8.89 -8.35 33.18
N ASN A 23 8.43 -7.10 33.21
CA ASN A 23 8.24 -6.30 31.99
C ASN A 23 9.57 -6.09 31.25
N TRP A 24 10.67 -5.93 32.00
CA TRP A 24 12.00 -5.80 31.42
C TRP A 24 12.49 -7.09 30.77
N ALA A 25 12.27 -8.25 31.41
CA ALA A 25 12.60 -9.55 30.83
C ALA A 25 11.80 -9.81 29.54
N ASP A 26 10.51 -9.46 29.53
CA ASP A 26 9.67 -9.55 28.33
C ASP A 26 10.21 -8.65 27.21
N TYR A 27 10.64 -7.42 27.53
CA TYR A 27 11.29 -6.51 26.58
C TYR A 27 12.61 -7.07 26.02
N GLU A 28 13.48 -7.63 26.86
CA GLU A 28 14.76 -8.21 26.42
C GLU A 28 14.58 -9.45 25.53
N ALA A 29 13.47 -10.18 25.71
CA ALA A 29 13.14 -11.37 24.91
C ALA A 29 12.55 -11.03 23.53
N LEU A 30 12.13 -9.78 23.29
CA LEU A 30 11.56 -9.39 22.00
C LEU A 30 12.62 -9.47 20.88
N PRO A 31 12.26 -10.04 19.71
CA PRO A 31 13.10 -9.93 18.52
C PRO A 31 13.34 -8.46 18.16
N ARG A 32 14.61 -8.08 18.00
CA ARG A 32 14.99 -6.72 17.64
C ARG A 32 15.02 -6.56 16.12
N ASP A 33 14.60 -5.39 15.64
CA ASP A 33 14.78 -5.02 14.24
C ASP A 33 16.28 -4.81 13.96
N PRO A 34 16.85 -5.35 12.86
CA PRO A 34 18.27 -5.17 12.54
C PRO A 34 18.74 -3.70 12.44
N ARG A 35 17.80 -2.76 12.25
CA ARG A 35 18.06 -1.32 12.18
C ARG A 35 18.10 -0.63 13.55
N GLN A 36 17.69 -1.32 14.62
CA GLN A 36 17.79 -0.80 15.99
C GLN A 36 19.25 -0.75 16.44
N SER A 37 19.62 0.29 17.19
CA SER A 37 21.00 0.46 17.65
C SER A 37 21.28 -0.49 18.81
N THR A 38 22.22 -1.40 18.61
CA THR A 38 22.70 -2.30 19.67
C THR A 38 23.38 -1.53 20.81
N ALA A 39 24.04 -0.41 20.50
CA ALA A 39 24.64 0.47 21.50
C ALA A 39 23.57 1.18 22.34
N ALA A 40 22.50 1.68 21.73
CA ALA A 40 21.39 2.31 22.47
C ALA A 40 20.69 1.27 23.37
N ALA A 41 20.48 0.05 22.87
CA ALA A 41 19.92 -1.05 23.65
C ALA A 41 20.82 -1.46 24.84
N ALA A 42 22.14 -1.41 24.68
CA ALA A 42 23.07 -1.65 25.79
C ALA A 42 23.03 -0.52 26.82
N GLU A 43 22.92 0.74 26.39
CA GLU A 43 22.91 1.89 27.29
C GLU A 43 21.61 2.00 28.08
N ILE A 44 20.44 1.73 27.47
CA ILE A 44 19.17 1.66 28.20
C ILE A 44 19.17 0.51 29.22
N LYS A 45 19.76 -0.65 28.88
CA LYS A 45 19.94 -1.75 29.84
C LYS A 45 20.80 -1.34 31.01
N ARG A 46 21.95 -0.73 30.75
CA ARG A 46 22.86 -0.26 31.80
C ARG A 46 22.16 0.71 32.75
N ASN A 47 21.40 1.67 32.24
CA ASN A 47 20.72 2.66 33.07
C ASN A 47 19.49 2.06 33.79
N TYR A 48 18.82 1.09 33.18
CA TYR A 48 17.80 0.28 33.86
C TYR A 48 18.41 -0.46 35.05
N ASP A 49 19.53 -1.17 34.87
CA ASP A 49 20.18 -1.93 35.94
C ASP A 49 20.60 -1.00 37.09
N ILE A 50 21.16 0.18 36.79
CA ILE A 50 21.53 1.19 37.81
C ILE A 50 20.30 1.63 38.60
N TYR A 51 19.24 2.03 37.92
CA TYR A 51 18.05 2.57 38.58
C TYR A 51 17.28 1.48 39.36
N HIS A 52 17.14 0.30 38.77
CA HIS A 52 16.55 -0.88 39.41
C HIS A 52 17.28 -1.25 40.71
N ASN A 53 18.62 -1.35 40.66
CA ASN A 53 19.42 -1.71 41.82
C ASN A 53 19.35 -0.64 42.91
N ALA A 54 19.29 0.64 42.53
CA ALA A 54 19.08 1.74 43.46
C ALA A 54 17.73 1.64 44.19
N LEU A 55 16.64 1.34 43.47
CA LEU A 55 15.32 1.12 44.07
C LEU A 55 15.31 -0.12 44.99
N ALA A 56 15.99 -1.20 44.61
CA ALA A 56 16.14 -2.39 45.46
C ALA A 56 16.90 -2.05 46.75
N GLU A 57 17.97 -1.26 46.65
CA GLU A 57 18.73 -0.78 47.80
C GLU A 57 17.87 0.09 48.72
N LEU A 58 17.05 1.01 48.18
CA LEU A 58 16.13 1.82 49.01
C LEU A 58 15.15 0.95 49.82
N ILE A 59 14.61 -0.11 49.22
CA ILE A 59 13.74 -1.07 49.93
C ILE A 59 14.51 -1.74 51.07
N GLN A 60 15.76 -2.17 50.83
CA GLN A 60 16.60 -2.78 51.87
C GLN A 60 16.95 -1.80 52.99
N LEU A 61 17.32 -0.56 52.65
CA LEU A 61 17.66 0.48 53.63
C LEU A 61 16.45 0.82 54.50
N LEU A 62 15.26 0.96 53.91
CA LEU A 62 14.03 1.20 54.65
C LEU A 62 13.71 0.03 55.60
N GLY A 63 13.88 -1.22 55.14
CA GLY A 63 13.67 -2.43 55.95
C GLY A 63 14.66 -2.60 57.09
N ALA A 64 15.88 -2.11 56.92
CA ALA A 64 16.91 -2.10 57.94
C ALA A 64 16.81 -0.88 58.89
N GLY A 65 15.83 0.02 58.69
CA GLY A 65 15.68 1.25 59.48
C GLY A 65 16.77 2.30 59.23
N LYS A 66 17.51 2.17 58.12
CA LYS A 66 18.64 3.04 57.75
C LYS A 66 18.16 4.28 56.99
N ILE A 67 17.39 5.12 57.68
CA ILE A 67 16.67 6.24 57.08
C ILE A 67 17.62 7.33 56.52
N ASN A 68 18.76 7.59 57.16
CA ASN A 68 19.73 8.57 56.64
C ASN A 68 20.29 8.13 55.29
N GLU A 69 20.74 6.87 55.20
CA GLU A 69 21.28 6.29 53.96
C GLU A 69 20.21 6.24 52.85
N PHE A 70 18.94 6.00 53.21
CA PHE A 70 17.82 6.07 52.27
C PHE A 70 17.68 7.45 51.63
N PHE A 71 17.81 8.53 52.42
CA PHE A 71 17.72 9.90 51.90
C PHE A 71 18.99 10.39 51.18
N ASP A 72 20.15 9.82 51.53
CA ASP A 72 21.43 10.18 50.93
C ASP A 72 21.63 9.56 49.53
N GLN A 73 20.84 8.53 49.15
CA GLN A 73 20.96 7.90 47.84
C GLN A 73 20.55 8.89 46.72
N PRO A 74 21.39 9.10 45.68
CA PRO A 74 21.12 10.05 44.60
C PRO A 74 20.15 9.47 43.55
N THR A 75 19.01 8.93 44.00
CA THR A 75 18.01 8.22 43.18
C THR A 75 17.55 9.02 41.97
N GLN A 76 17.38 10.33 42.14
CA GLN A 76 16.97 11.24 41.06
C GLN A 76 17.94 11.17 39.87
N GLY A 77 19.25 11.15 40.11
CA GLY A 77 20.24 11.07 39.03
C GLY A 77 20.18 9.75 38.27
N TYR A 78 19.85 8.66 38.95
CA TYR A 78 19.65 7.35 38.32
C TYR A 78 18.37 7.31 37.48
N GLN A 79 17.28 7.89 38.00
CA GLN A 79 16.03 8.04 37.26
C GLN A 79 16.23 8.90 36.00
N ASP A 80 16.86 10.06 36.12
CA ASP A 80 17.12 10.98 35.00
C ASP A 80 18.02 10.30 33.93
N GLY A 81 19.00 9.51 34.38
CA GLY A 81 19.86 8.72 33.50
C GLY A 81 19.08 7.69 32.68
N PHE A 82 18.18 6.95 33.33
CA PHE A 82 17.30 6.00 32.66
C PHE A 82 16.31 6.68 31.71
N GLU A 83 15.63 7.74 32.16
CA GLU A 83 14.64 8.49 31.37
C GLU A 83 15.28 9.04 30.08
N LYS A 84 16.49 9.61 30.18
CA LYS A 84 17.22 10.10 29.00
C LYS A 84 17.43 9.00 27.95
N GLN A 85 17.85 7.81 28.38
CA GLN A 85 18.08 6.70 27.43
C GLN A 85 16.78 6.13 26.90
N TYR A 86 15.73 6.08 27.73
CA TYR A 86 14.40 5.67 27.32
C TYR A 86 13.84 6.57 26.23
N VAL A 87 13.90 7.89 26.41
CA VAL A 87 13.47 8.87 25.41
C VAL A 87 14.27 8.74 24.12
N ALA A 88 15.60 8.63 24.20
CA ALA A 88 16.45 8.45 23.02
C ALA A 88 16.14 7.15 22.25
N TYR A 89 15.86 6.06 22.98
CA TYR A 89 15.48 4.78 22.39
C TYR A 89 14.10 4.83 21.73
N MET A 90 13.12 5.49 22.35
CA MET A 90 11.80 5.72 21.76
C MET A 90 11.89 6.58 20.50
N GLU A 91 12.66 7.68 20.52
CA GLU A 91 12.85 8.54 19.35
C GLU A 91 13.51 7.78 18.18
N GLN A 92 14.41 6.84 18.46
CA GLN A 92 14.95 5.94 17.44
C GLN A 92 13.88 5.03 16.85
N ASN A 93 13.06 4.40 17.69
CA ASN A 93 11.99 3.52 17.23
C ASN A 93 10.92 4.28 16.44
N ASP A 94 10.56 5.50 16.85
CA ASP A 94 9.62 6.36 16.13
C ASP A 94 10.15 6.69 14.74
N ARG A 95 11.44 7.04 14.61
CA ARG A 95 12.06 7.24 13.29
C ARG A 95 12.02 5.99 12.42
N LEU A 96 12.27 4.81 12.98
CA LEU A 96 12.18 3.55 12.24
C LEU A 96 10.74 3.23 11.82
N HIS A 97 9.77 3.55 12.68
CA HIS A 97 8.36 3.41 12.40
C HIS A 97 7.91 4.35 11.28
N ASP A 98 8.33 5.62 11.30
CA ASP A 98 8.05 6.60 10.25
C ASP A 98 8.65 6.19 8.89
N ILE A 99 9.87 5.65 8.88
CA ILE A 99 10.47 5.06 7.67
C ILE A 99 9.60 3.91 7.17
N ALA A 100 9.18 2.99 8.04
CA ALA A 100 8.34 1.86 7.65
C ALA A 100 6.96 2.30 7.12
N VAL A 101 6.35 3.33 7.71
CA VAL A 101 5.06 3.89 7.27
C VAL A 101 5.20 4.66 5.96
N SER A 102 6.26 5.45 5.78
CA SER A 102 6.49 6.21 4.56
C SER A 102 6.81 5.30 3.35
N ASP A 103 7.60 4.25 3.54
CA ASP A 103 7.82 3.20 2.53
C ASP A 103 6.50 2.51 2.12
N ASN A 104 5.61 2.29 3.10
CA ASN A 104 4.30 1.71 2.82
C ASN A 104 3.44 2.66 1.98
N ASN A 105 3.42 3.96 2.28
CA ASN A 105 2.69 4.96 1.48
C ASN A 105 3.24 5.10 0.05
N ALA A 106 4.56 5.04 -0.14
CA ALA A 106 5.17 5.07 -1.47
C ALA A 106 4.75 3.86 -2.31
N SER A 107 4.68 2.67 -1.70
CA SER A 107 4.21 1.44 -2.35
C SER A 107 2.74 1.54 -2.78
N TYR A 108 1.87 2.15 -1.96
CA TYR A 108 0.49 2.44 -2.33
C TYR A 108 0.38 3.42 -3.51
N SER A 109 1.19 4.49 -3.50
CA SER A 109 1.22 5.46 -4.61
C SER A 109 1.70 4.81 -5.91
N GLN A 110 2.74 3.97 -5.84
CA GLN A 110 3.25 3.24 -7.00
C GLN A 110 2.22 2.24 -7.55
N ALA A 111 1.54 1.49 -6.68
CA ALA A 111 0.46 0.59 -7.09
C ALA A 111 -0.69 1.36 -7.76
N MET A 112 -1.04 2.54 -7.25
CA MET A 112 -2.04 3.41 -7.86
C MET A 112 -1.61 3.89 -9.26
N TRP A 113 -0.36 4.29 -9.45
CA TRP A 113 0.17 4.69 -10.76
C TRP A 113 0.19 3.54 -11.77
N ILE A 114 0.54 2.32 -11.33
CA ILE A 114 0.46 1.12 -12.16
C ILE A 114 -1.00 0.88 -12.58
N LEU A 115 -1.95 0.97 -11.65
CA LEU A 115 -3.38 0.77 -11.93
C LEU A 115 -3.89 1.82 -12.93
N VAL A 116 -3.53 3.09 -12.75
CA VAL A 116 -3.85 4.16 -13.71
C VAL A 116 -3.23 3.87 -15.08
N GLY A 117 -1.97 3.42 -15.14
CA GLY A 117 -1.31 3.01 -16.37
C GLY A 117 -2.05 1.88 -17.09
N VAL A 118 -2.45 0.83 -16.38
CA VAL A 118 -3.25 -0.29 -16.91
C VAL A 118 -4.60 0.21 -17.44
N MET A 119 -5.27 1.10 -16.71
CA MET A 119 -6.55 1.69 -17.13
C MET A 119 -6.42 2.44 -18.48
N ILE A 120 -5.37 3.23 -18.64
CA ILE A 120 -5.12 3.97 -19.88
C ILE A 120 -4.90 3.01 -21.06
N VAL A 121 -4.14 1.93 -20.85
CA VAL A 121 -3.90 0.91 -21.89
C VAL A 121 -5.21 0.23 -22.29
N VAL A 122 -6.05 -0.16 -21.32
CA VAL A 122 -7.36 -0.77 -21.59
C VAL A 122 -8.24 0.16 -22.42
N LEU A 123 -8.33 1.44 -22.03
CA LEU A 123 -9.11 2.43 -22.79
C LEU A 123 -8.58 2.60 -24.22
N ALA A 124 -7.25 2.68 -24.39
CA ALA A 124 -6.65 2.78 -25.71
C ALA A 124 -7.01 1.58 -26.61
N VAL A 125 -7.00 0.36 -26.07
CA VAL A 125 -7.42 -0.85 -26.80
C VAL A 125 -8.90 -0.77 -27.18
N ILE A 126 -9.79 -0.35 -26.27
CA ILE A 126 -11.22 -0.18 -26.56
C ILE A 126 -11.43 0.80 -27.71
N PHE A 127 -10.78 1.96 -27.68
CA PHE A 127 -10.88 2.95 -28.75
C PHE A 127 -10.32 2.43 -30.08
N ALA A 128 -9.18 1.73 -30.04
CA ALA A 128 -8.58 1.13 -31.24
C ALA A 128 -9.52 0.09 -31.88
N VAL A 129 -10.11 -0.80 -31.08
CA VAL A 129 -11.08 -1.80 -31.54
C VAL A 129 -12.34 -1.14 -32.08
N TRP A 130 -12.89 -0.16 -31.38
CA TRP A 130 -14.09 0.57 -31.82
C TRP A 130 -13.87 1.28 -33.16
N PHE A 131 -12.74 1.96 -33.32
CA PHE A 131 -12.37 2.61 -34.56
C PHE A 131 -12.13 1.58 -35.68
N GLY A 132 -11.43 0.48 -35.36
CA GLY A 132 -11.19 -0.63 -36.28
C GLY A 132 -12.50 -1.24 -36.81
N ILE A 133 -13.46 -1.54 -35.94
CA ILE A 133 -14.78 -2.08 -36.34
C ILE A 133 -15.56 -1.06 -37.17
N LYS A 134 -15.58 0.22 -36.74
CA LYS A 134 -16.31 1.27 -37.46
C LYS A 134 -15.76 1.46 -38.88
N ALA A 135 -14.44 1.48 -39.03
CA ALA A 135 -13.77 1.65 -40.32
C ALA A 135 -13.85 0.39 -41.19
N SER A 136 -13.61 -0.80 -40.62
CA SER A 136 -13.49 -2.05 -41.39
C SER A 136 -14.81 -2.76 -41.68
N LEU A 137 -15.88 -2.52 -40.91
CA LEU A 137 -17.15 -3.24 -41.04
C LEU A 137 -18.33 -2.30 -41.25
N VAL A 138 -18.54 -1.33 -40.36
CA VAL A 138 -19.77 -0.51 -40.35
C VAL A 138 -19.82 0.44 -41.56
N ALA A 139 -18.71 1.12 -41.85
CA ALA A 139 -18.62 2.03 -43.01
C ALA A 139 -18.87 1.32 -44.35
N PRO A 140 -18.18 0.20 -44.70
CA PRO A 140 -18.43 -0.50 -45.96
C PRO A 140 -19.81 -1.15 -46.01
N MET A 141 -20.35 -1.66 -44.89
CA MET A 141 -21.71 -2.21 -44.86
C MET A 141 -22.77 -1.17 -45.24
N ASN A 142 -22.67 0.06 -44.73
CA ASN A 142 -23.61 1.13 -45.09
C ASN A 142 -23.52 1.50 -46.57
N ARG A 143 -22.32 1.54 -47.15
CA ARG A 143 -22.13 1.76 -48.59
C ARG A 143 -22.77 0.66 -49.45
N LEU A 144 -22.66 -0.60 -49.01
CA LEU A 144 -23.29 -1.73 -49.69
C LEU A 144 -24.82 -1.69 -49.60
N ILE A 145 -25.38 -1.33 -48.43
CA ILE A 145 -26.84 -1.16 -48.26
C ILE A 145 -27.37 -0.05 -49.18
N ASP A 146 -26.68 1.09 -49.27
CA ASP A 146 -27.09 2.18 -50.15
C ASP A 146 -26.99 1.80 -51.64
N SER A 147 -25.98 1.02 -52.02
CA SER A 147 -25.84 0.50 -53.39
C SER A 147 -26.99 -0.45 -53.75
N ILE A 148 -27.38 -1.35 -52.84
CA ILE A 148 -28.53 -2.25 -53.03
C ILE A 148 -29.84 -1.45 -53.17
N ARG A 149 -30.02 -0.38 -52.39
CA ARG A 149 -31.20 0.51 -52.50
C ARG A 149 -31.28 1.21 -53.85
N HIS A 150 -30.15 1.64 -54.41
CA HIS A 150 -30.10 2.25 -55.74
C HIS A 150 -30.44 1.25 -56.85
N ILE A 151 -29.90 0.02 -56.78
CA ILE A 151 -30.24 -1.06 -57.73
C ILE A 151 -31.73 -1.41 -57.66
N ALA A 152 -32.28 -1.55 -56.45
CA ALA A 152 -33.71 -1.84 -56.27
C ALA A 152 -34.63 -0.69 -56.75
N GLY A 153 -34.12 0.55 -56.79
CA GLY A 153 -34.79 1.73 -57.33
C GLY A 153 -34.69 1.90 -58.84
N GLY A 154 -33.99 0.99 -59.55
CA GLY A 154 -33.84 1.03 -61.01
C GLY A 154 -32.71 1.92 -61.53
N ASP A 155 -31.84 2.44 -60.66
CA ASP A 155 -30.67 3.25 -61.05
C ASP A 155 -29.39 2.39 -61.02
N LEU A 156 -28.99 1.90 -62.20
CA LEU A 156 -27.84 1.00 -62.38
C LEU A 156 -26.54 1.74 -62.74
N VAL A 157 -26.54 3.08 -62.79
CA VAL A 157 -25.43 3.87 -63.34
C VAL A 157 -24.33 4.14 -62.30
N LYS A 158 -24.61 3.96 -61.01
CA LYS A 158 -23.61 4.17 -59.96
C LYS A 158 -22.64 2.97 -59.84
N PRO A 159 -21.31 3.21 -59.94
CA PRO A 159 -20.32 2.15 -59.75
C PRO A 159 -20.25 1.73 -58.29
N ILE A 160 -20.28 0.41 -58.04
CA ILE A 160 -19.99 -0.17 -56.72
C ILE A 160 -18.47 -0.15 -56.52
N GLU A 161 -18.00 0.71 -55.63
CA GLU A 161 -16.60 0.72 -55.21
C GLU A 161 -16.32 -0.51 -54.33
N VAL A 162 -15.45 -1.40 -54.83
CA VAL A 162 -14.97 -2.55 -54.08
C VAL A 162 -13.76 -2.09 -53.26
N ASP A 163 -13.97 -1.88 -51.96
CA ASP A 163 -12.91 -1.46 -51.04
C ASP A 163 -12.68 -2.57 -49.99
N GLY A 164 -11.45 -3.11 -49.95
CA GLY A 164 -11.00 -4.15 -49.02
C GLY A 164 -10.90 -5.57 -49.61
N SER A 165 -9.93 -6.36 -49.11
CA SER A 165 -9.71 -7.77 -49.48
C SER A 165 -10.34 -8.77 -48.50
N ASN A 166 -11.28 -8.31 -47.68
CA ASN A 166 -11.99 -9.10 -46.68
C ASN A 166 -13.32 -9.66 -47.23
N GLU A 167 -14.11 -10.30 -46.38
CA GLU A 167 -15.41 -10.89 -46.71
C GLU A 167 -16.39 -9.86 -47.31
N MET A 168 -16.28 -8.58 -46.94
CA MET A 168 -17.12 -7.49 -47.48
C MET A 168 -16.71 -7.09 -48.91
N GLY A 169 -15.41 -7.13 -49.24
CA GLY A 169 -14.94 -6.94 -50.61
C GLY A 169 -15.41 -8.04 -51.56
N GLN A 170 -15.45 -9.30 -51.10
CA GLN A 170 -15.97 -10.42 -51.87
C GLN A 170 -17.49 -10.31 -52.12
N LEU A 171 -18.25 -9.81 -51.14
CA LEU A 171 -19.67 -9.50 -51.28
C LEU A 171 -19.91 -8.34 -52.26
N ALA A 172 -19.11 -7.27 -52.19
CA ALA A 172 -19.18 -6.13 -53.10
C ALA A 172 -18.93 -6.55 -54.56
N GLU A 173 -17.92 -7.39 -54.79
CA GLU A 173 -17.60 -7.95 -56.10
C GLU A 173 -18.75 -8.80 -56.67
N SER A 174 -19.36 -9.64 -55.83
CA SER A 174 -20.52 -10.46 -56.22
C SER A 174 -21.73 -9.59 -56.61
N LEU A 175 -21.98 -8.49 -55.89
CA LEU A 175 -23.04 -7.54 -56.23
C LEU A 175 -22.75 -6.78 -57.53
N ARG A 176 -21.50 -6.39 -57.76
CA ARG A 176 -21.07 -5.75 -59.03
C ARG A 176 -21.29 -6.69 -60.22
N HIS A 177 -20.97 -7.97 -60.06
CA HIS A 177 -21.22 -8.97 -61.09
C HIS A 177 -22.71 -9.10 -61.42
N MET A 178 -23.58 -9.14 -60.40
CA MET A 178 -25.04 -9.18 -60.58
C MET A 178 -25.58 -7.90 -61.26
N GLN A 179 -25.11 -6.72 -60.87
CA GLN A 179 -25.46 -5.45 -61.52
C GLN A 179 -25.09 -5.47 -63.02
N GLY A 180 -23.92 -6.01 -63.35
CA GLY A 180 -23.47 -6.18 -64.74
C GLY A 180 -24.39 -7.08 -65.57
N GLU A 181 -24.79 -8.24 -65.04
CA GLU A 181 -25.72 -9.15 -65.73
C GLU A 181 -27.13 -8.54 -65.91
N LEU A 182 -27.61 -7.78 -64.93
CA LEU A 182 -28.90 -7.07 -65.02
C LEU A 182 -28.87 -5.96 -66.07
N MET A 183 -27.82 -5.14 -66.11
CA MET A 183 -27.64 -4.14 -67.18
C MET A 183 -27.56 -4.78 -68.56
N ARG A 184 -26.86 -5.91 -68.69
CA ARG A 184 -26.75 -6.64 -69.94
C ARG A 184 -28.10 -7.18 -70.41
N THR A 185 -28.93 -7.67 -69.50
CA THR A 185 -30.28 -8.18 -69.81
C THR A 185 -31.24 -7.05 -70.24
N VAL A 186 -31.11 -5.85 -69.67
CA VAL A 186 -31.94 -4.68 -70.05
C VAL A 186 -31.43 -4.00 -71.32
N GLY A 187 -30.15 -4.15 -71.67
CA GLY A 187 -29.57 -3.62 -72.90
C GLY A 187 -29.71 -4.53 -74.13
N ASP A 188 -30.09 -5.79 -73.95
CA ASP A 188 -30.26 -6.81 -75.00
C ASP A 188 -31.74 -7.06 -75.37
N VAL A 189 -32.62 -6.12 -75.02
CA VAL A 189 -34.06 -6.08 -75.38
C VAL A 189 -34.41 -4.85 -76.22
#